data_AF-A0AAW0C2H9-F1
#
_entry.id   AF-A0AAW0C2H9-F1
#
_cell.length_a   1.000
_cell.length_b   1.000
_cell.length_c   1.000
_cell.angle_alpha   90.00
_cell.angle_beta   90.00
_cell.angle_gamma   90.00
#
_symmetry.space_group_name_H-M   'P 1'
#
loop_
_entity.id
_entity.type
_entity.pdbx_description
1 polymer ?
#
loop_
_entity_poly.entity_id
_entity_poly.type
_entity_poly.pdbx_seq_one_letter_code
_entity_poly.pdbx_strand_id
1 'polypeptide(L)'
;MSRPRVFLDFAVANEPLGRVIFELFTDQVPKTCENFRALCTGEKGLSTSGVPLYYKNSISHRIIKDFMIQAGDFTKRNGTGGESIYGSTFADEDLSHSLDAPGLLCMANKGPNTNGSQFFITLRPCEHLDGKHVVFGKVIRGYDDVVAKLADCPVDEKSRPLSTVLISNCGELELRKVAKPANVSTEQEEDNRRPKKSKRSESPDSDRKRKKHKKRSKKSDPENTDVTDRTAPVQETEEEYDARLEREELERIEAQKKKDLERLKERYEREAESRPSSGGVRLKGRGRMMYVDPEFSSRR
;
A
#
# COMPACT_ATOMS: atom_id res chain seq x y z
N MET A 1 -4.41 -22.04 -1.34
CA MET A 1 -3.44 -21.26 -0.53
C MET A 1 -4.11 -20.86 0.79
N SER A 2 -3.39 -20.35 1.80
CA SER A 2 -4.04 -19.73 2.96
C SER A 2 -4.71 -18.42 2.51
N ARG A 3 -5.96 -18.18 2.92
CA ARG A 3 -6.60 -16.87 2.77
C ARG A 3 -5.78 -15.80 3.54
N PRO A 4 -5.47 -14.64 2.94
CA PRO A 4 -4.85 -13.53 3.66
C PRO A 4 -5.74 -13.02 4.79
N ARG A 5 -5.10 -12.41 5.79
CA ARG A 5 -5.79 -11.75 6.89
C ARG A 5 -5.25 -10.35 7.06
N VAL A 6 -6.15 -9.39 7.16
CA VAL A 6 -5.83 -7.98 7.30
C VAL A 6 -6.52 -7.41 8.52
N PHE A 7 -6.02 -6.30 9.05
CA PHE A 7 -6.60 -5.62 10.21
C PHE A 7 -6.82 -4.15 9.93
N LEU A 8 -7.83 -3.59 10.59
CA LEU A 8 -8.10 -2.16 10.71
C LEU A 8 -8.22 -1.82 12.21
N ASP A 9 -7.46 -0.83 12.66
CA ASP A 9 -7.58 -0.25 14.00
C ASP A 9 -8.49 0.98 13.90
N PHE A 10 -9.63 0.92 14.59
CA PHE A 10 -10.59 2.02 14.62
C PHE A 10 -10.39 2.90 15.86
N ALA A 11 -10.57 4.20 15.68
CA ALA A 11 -10.64 5.20 16.74
C ALA A 11 -11.88 6.08 16.55
N VAL A 12 -12.51 6.51 17.64
CA VAL A 12 -13.67 7.41 17.63
C VAL A 12 -13.26 8.69 18.35
N ALA A 13 -13.45 9.85 17.73
CA ALA A 13 -12.98 11.14 18.27
C ALA A 13 -11.48 11.15 18.68
N ASN A 14 -10.65 10.39 17.95
CA ASN A 14 -9.23 10.09 18.22
C ASN A 14 -8.94 9.16 19.41
N GLU A 15 -9.95 8.65 20.13
CA GLU A 15 -9.76 7.62 21.16
C GLU A 15 -9.74 6.22 20.51
N PRO A 16 -8.73 5.36 20.78
CA PRO A 16 -8.67 4.01 20.22
C PRO A 16 -9.85 3.14 20.68
N LEU A 17 -10.68 2.68 19.74
CA LEU A 17 -11.82 1.80 20.01
C LEU A 17 -11.41 0.33 19.99
N GLY A 18 -10.58 -0.07 19.02
CA GLY A 18 -10.07 -1.43 18.93
C GLY A 18 -9.76 -1.91 17.51
N ARG A 19 -9.35 -3.18 17.40
CA ARG A 19 -8.94 -3.82 16.15
C ARG A 19 -10.01 -4.75 15.60
N VAL A 20 -10.36 -4.55 14.33
CA VAL A 20 -11.13 -5.52 13.53
C VAL A 20 -10.15 -6.31 12.66
N ILE A 21 -10.33 -7.63 12.57
CA ILE A 21 -9.54 -8.50 11.69
C ILE A 21 -10.46 -9.15 10.67
N PHE A 22 -10.07 -9.10 9.41
CA PHE A 22 -10.78 -9.64 8.27
C PHE A 22 -10.03 -10.83 7.68
N GLU A 23 -10.77 -11.79 7.14
CA GLU A 23 -10.28 -12.87 6.27
C GLU A 23 -10.77 -12.59 4.85
N LEU A 24 -9.86 -12.62 3.87
CA LEU A 24 -10.14 -12.27 2.47
C LEU A 24 -10.33 -13.52 1.60
N PHE A 25 -11.34 -13.52 0.73
CA PHE A 25 -11.74 -14.67 -0.09
C PHE A 25 -10.97 -14.73 -1.43
N THR A 26 -9.64 -14.77 -1.35
CA THR A 26 -8.72 -14.76 -2.51
C THR A 26 -8.90 -15.95 -3.47
N ASP A 27 -9.53 -17.02 -3.02
CA ASP A 27 -9.89 -18.20 -3.79
C ASP A 27 -11.12 -18.00 -4.71
N GLN A 28 -11.90 -16.93 -4.48
CA GLN A 28 -13.10 -16.59 -5.22
C GLN A 28 -12.91 -15.27 -5.99
N VAL A 29 -12.44 -14.23 -5.29
CA VAL A 29 -12.28 -12.87 -5.83
C VAL A 29 -10.86 -12.32 -5.61
N PRO A 30 -9.85 -12.91 -6.28
CA PRO A 30 -8.45 -12.58 -6.05
C PRO A 30 -8.08 -11.12 -6.32
N LYS A 31 -8.63 -10.47 -7.38
CA LYS A 31 -8.33 -9.05 -7.67
C LYS A 31 -8.95 -8.13 -6.62
N THR A 32 -10.18 -8.40 -6.22
CA THR A 32 -10.90 -7.62 -5.21
C THR A 32 -10.19 -7.72 -3.86
N CYS A 33 -9.74 -8.92 -3.49
CA CYS A 33 -8.94 -9.15 -2.30
C CYS A 33 -7.56 -8.47 -2.34
N GLU A 34 -6.84 -8.56 -3.46
CA GLU A 34 -5.52 -7.92 -3.63
C GLU A 34 -5.62 -6.39 -3.57
N ASN A 35 -6.66 -5.79 -4.16
CA ASN A 35 -6.97 -4.36 -4.00
C ASN A 35 -7.11 -3.98 -2.52
N PHE A 36 -7.97 -4.67 -1.77
CA PHE A 36 -8.17 -4.35 -0.36
C PHE A 36 -6.92 -4.60 0.49
N ARG A 37 -6.21 -5.72 0.27
CA ARG A 37 -4.98 -6.07 0.98
C ARG A 37 -3.88 -5.02 0.77
N ALA A 38 -3.64 -4.63 -0.47
CA ALA A 38 -2.63 -3.63 -0.82
C ALA A 38 -2.99 -2.23 -0.30
N LEU A 39 -4.28 -1.88 -0.21
CA LEU A 39 -4.75 -0.65 0.45
C LEU A 39 -4.66 -0.73 1.99
N CYS A 40 -4.66 -1.92 2.59
CA CYS A 40 -4.30 -2.07 4.01
C CYS A 40 -2.79 -1.89 4.24
N THR A 41 -1.91 -2.37 3.36
CA THR A 41 -0.44 -2.27 3.53
C THR A 41 0.15 -0.94 3.05
N GLY A 42 -0.48 -0.29 2.06
CA GLY A 42 0.05 0.92 1.41
C GLY A 42 1.23 0.68 0.47
N GLU A 43 1.55 -0.58 0.18
CA GLU A 43 2.74 -0.99 -0.60
C GLU A 43 2.78 -0.47 -2.04
N LYS A 44 1.65 -0.02 -2.60
CA LYS A 44 1.57 0.54 -3.96
C LYS A 44 1.96 2.02 -4.02
N GLY A 45 2.20 2.67 -2.88
CA GLY A 45 2.68 4.05 -2.81
C GLY A 45 1.62 5.06 -3.26
N LEU A 46 1.87 5.74 -4.38
CA LEU A 46 0.96 6.76 -4.94
C LEU A 46 0.21 6.22 -6.16
N SER A 47 -1.05 6.62 -6.32
CA SER A 47 -1.82 6.39 -7.53
C SER A 47 -1.30 7.24 -8.70
N THR A 48 -1.77 6.96 -9.92
CA THR A 48 -1.50 7.78 -11.11
C THR A 48 -1.92 9.25 -10.92
N SER A 49 -2.90 9.52 -10.06
CA SER A 49 -3.37 10.86 -9.70
C SER A 49 -2.61 11.48 -8.51
N GLY A 50 -1.52 10.86 -8.05
CA GLY A 50 -0.65 11.36 -6.99
C GLY A 50 -1.16 11.10 -5.56
N VAL A 51 -2.21 10.30 -5.40
CA VAL A 51 -2.85 10.04 -4.10
C VAL A 51 -2.20 8.85 -3.39
N PRO A 52 -1.88 8.92 -2.09
CA PRO A 52 -1.44 7.76 -1.33
C PRO A 52 -2.50 6.65 -1.27
N LEU A 53 -2.14 5.44 -1.72
CA LEU A 53 -3.01 4.27 -1.81
C LEU A 53 -3.02 3.48 -0.49
N TYR A 54 -3.59 4.06 0.57
CA TYR A 54 -3.77 3.35 1.85
C TYR A 54 -5.01 3.77 2.65
N TYR A 55 -5.48 2.91 3.56
CA TYR A 55 -6.60 3.20 4.46
C TYR A 55 -6.20 3.92 5.77
N LYS A 56 -4.92 3.99 6.13
CA LYS A 56 -4.42 4.73 7.31
C LYS A 56 -4.91 6.18 7.24
N ASN A 57 -5.49 6.70 8.32
CA ASN A 57 -6.12 8.03 8.41
C ASN A 57 -7.33 8.29 7.49
N SER A 58 -7.91 7.25 6.86
CA SER A 58 -9.24 7.34 6.24
C SER A 58 -10.35 7.23 7.30
N ILE A 59 -11.58 7.63 6.97
CA ILE A 59 -12.71 7.62 7.91
C ILE A 59 -13.84 6.72 7.43
N SER A 60 -14.70 6.28 8.37
CA SER A 60 -16.06 5.89 8.01
C SER A 60 -16.90 7.15 7.81
N HIS A 61 -17.27 7.41 6.55
CA HIS A 61 -18.05 8.58 6.17
C HIS A 61 -19.56 8.35 6.25
N ARG A 62 -20.00 7.10 6.42
CA ARG A 62 -21.42 6.74 6.47
C ARG A 62 -21.64 5.47 7.30
N ILE A 63 -22.50 5.53 8.31
CA ILE A 63 -22.90 4.42 9.18
C ILE A 63 -24.43 4.40 9.22
N ILE A 64 -25.03 3.26 8.89
CA ILE A 64 -26.48 3.04 9.04
C ILE A 64 -26.66 1.86 9.99
N LYS A 65 -27.15 2.16 11.19
CA LYS A 65 -27.51 1.18 12.20
C LYS A 65 -28.45 0.12 11.61
N ASP A 66 -28.25 -1.13 11.99
CA ASP A 66 -28.97 -2.30 11.48
C ASP A 66 -28.94 -2.43 9.95
N PHE A 67 -27.87 -1.94 9.30
CA PHE A 67 -27.62 -2.14 7.88
C PHE A 67 -26.13 -2.34 7.58
N MET A 68 -25.31 -1.29 7.62
CA MET A 68 -23.88 -1.37 7.26
C MET A 68 -23.05 -0.17 7.75
N ILE A 69 -21.74 -0.37 7.82
CA ILE A 69 -20.71 0.66 8.06
C ILE A 69 -19.89 0.80 6.78
N GLN A 70 -19.85 1.99 6.16
CA GLN A 70 -19.12 2.27 4.92
C GLN A 70 -17.89 3.15 5.20
N ALA A 71 -16.77 2.82 4.56
CA ALA A 71 -15.50 3.52 4.69
C ALA A 71 -14.68 3.41 3.39
N GLY A 72 -13.39 3.76 3.45
CA GLY A 72 -12.43 3.58 2.35
C GLY A 72 -12.29 4.77 1.38
N ASP A 73 -13.02 5.86 1.58
CA ASP A 73 -12.76 7.12 0.85
C ASP A 73 -11.58 7.87 1.48
N PHE A 74 -10.36 7.52 1.07
CA PHE A 74 -9.14 8.20 1.53
C PHE A 74 -8.85 9.53 0.82
N THR A 75 -9.45 9.82 -0.35
CA THR A 75 -9.22 11.09 -1.07
C THR A 75 -10.08 12.24 -0.58
N LYS A 76 -11.41 12.04 -0.50
CA LYS A 76 -12.38 13.10 -0.21
C LYS A 76 -13.09 12.93 1.13
N ARG A 77 -12.98 11.75 1.76
CA ARG A 77 -13.49 11.46 3.11
C ARG A 77 -14.98 11.78 3.26
N ASN A 78 -15.77 11.60 2.20
CA ASN A 78 -17.19 11.94 2.16
C ASN A 78 -18.05 10.99 1.31
N GLY A 79 -17.47 9.91 0.78
CA GLY A 79 -18.12 8.93 -0.08
C GLY A 79 -18.13 9.28 -1.57
N THR A 80 -17.61 10.45 -1.96
CA THR A 80 -17.51 10.83 -3.38
C THR A 80 -16.18 10.43 -4.01
N GLY A 81 -15.15 10.12 -3.20
CA GLY A 81 -13.80 9.76 -3.63
C GLY A 81 -13.45 8.27 -3.52
N GLY A 82 -12.18 7.99 -3.24
CA GLY A 82 -11.54 6.69 -3.33
C GLY A 82 -11.04 6.33 -4.74
N GLU A 83 -9.87 5.69 -4.82
CA GLU A 83 -9.29 5.06 -6.01
C GLU A 83 -8.85 3.62 -5.70
N SER A 84 -8.81 2.73 -6.69
CA SER A 84 -8.29 1.36 -6.53
C SER A 84 -6.80 1.29 -6.86
N ILE A 85 -6.13 0.18 -6.51
CA ILE A 85 -4.75 -0.08 -6.96
C ILE A 85 -4.61 -0.30 -8.47
N TYR A 86 -5.74 -0.43 -9.18
CA TYR A 86 -5.81 -0.64 -10.63
C TYR A 86 -6.16 0.65 -11.41
N GLY A 87 -6.33 1.78 -10.72
CA GLY A 87 -6.83 3.03 -11.28
C GLY A 87 -8.13 3.50 -10.60
N SER A 88 -8.86 4.40 -11.24
CA SER A 88 -10.06 5.02 -10.65
C SER A 88 -11.14 4.00 -10.26
N THR A 89 -11.40 3.01 -11.12
CA THR A 89 -12.37 1.93 -10.88
C THR A 89 -11.93 0.61 -11.51
N PHE A 90 -12.50 -0.52 -11.05
CA PHE A 90 -12.34 -1.84 -11.65
C PHE A 90 -13.67 -2.63 -11.69
N ALA A 91 -13.69 -3.67 -12.52
CA ALA A 91 -14.84 -4.53 -12.79
C ALA A 91 -15.33 -5.31 -11.57
N ASP A 92 -16.58 -5.77 -11.60
CA ASP A 92 -17.09 -6.78 -10.65
C ASP A 92 -16.46 -8.15 -10.98
N GLU A 93 -16.06 -8.90 -9.94
CA GLU A 93 -15.30 -10.15 -10.11
C GLU A 93 -16.16 -11.40 -9.89
N ASP A 94 -16.88 -11.46 -8.76
CA ASP A 94 -17.95 -12.43 -8.51
C ASP A 94 -19.09 -11.74 -7.77
N LEU A 95 -20.32 -12.02 -8.20
CA LEU A 95 -21.57 -11.47 -7.66
C LEU A 95 -22.54 -12.58 -7.22
N SER A 96 -22.10 -13.85 -7.24
CA SER A 96 -22.88 -15.02 -6.81
C SER A 96 -22.96 -15.19 -5.29
N HIS A 97 -22.09 -14.52 -4.53
CA HIS A 97 -22.10 -14.54 -3.08
C HIS A 97 -23.21 -13.64 -2.51
N SER A 98 -24.20 -14.28 -1.88
CA SER A 98 -25.26 -13.59 -1.13
C SER A 98 -24.72 -12.83 0.08
N LEU A 99 -25.36 -11.71 0.40
CA LEU A 99 -25.11 -10.93 1.61
C LEU A 99 -26.00 -11.46 2.76
N ASP A 100 -25.88 -12.74 3.07
CA ASP A 100 -26.77 -13.51 3.96
C ASP A 100 -26.46 -13.35 5.46
N ALA A 101 -25.34 -12.70 5.82
CA ALA A 101 -24.84 -12.65 7.18
C ALA A 101 -24.33 -11.26 7.61
N PRO A 102 -24.36 -10.95 8.93
CA PRO A 102 -23.59 -9.85 9.51
C PRO A 102 -22.07 -10.10 9.40
N GLY A 103 -21.28 -9.03 9.36
CA GLY A 103 -19.83 -9.09 9.34
C GLY A 103 -19.21 -9.47 7.99
N LEU A 104 -19.98 -9.51 6.90
CA LEU A 104 -19.45 -9.65 5.54
C LEU A 104 -18.77 -8.36 5.10
N LEU A 105 -17.70 -8.47 4.32
CA LEU A 105 -16.92 -7.36 3.79
C LEU A 105 -17.15 -7.27 2.27
N CYS A 106 -17.69 -6.13 1.83
CA CYS A 106 -18.26 -5.96 0.50
C CYS A 106 -17.77 -4.66 -0.17
N MET A 107 -17.63 -4.66 -1.51
CA MET A 107 -17.24 -3.46 -2.26
C MET A 107 -18.41 -2.48 -2.39
N ALA A 108 -18.16 -1.21 -2.07
CA ALA A 108 -19.09 -0.13 -2.41
C ALA A 108 -18.79 0.34 -3.85
N ASN A 109 -19.84 0.49 -4.65
CA ASN A 109 -19.77 0.93 -6.04
C ASN A 109 -20.89 1.95 -6.33
N LYS A 110 -20.90 2.50 -7.55
CA LYS A 110 -21.91 3.43 -8.07
C LYS A 110 -22.71 2.81 -9.22
N GLY A 111 -22.84 1.48 -9.22
CA GLY A 111 -23.36 0.66 -10.32
C GLY A 111 -22.33 -0.36 -10.83
N PRO A 112 -22.69 -1.18 -11.82
CA PRO A 112 -21.85 -2.28 -12.30
C PRO A 112 -20.46 -1.82 -12.75
N ASN A 113 -19.44 -2.59 -12.39
CA ASN A 113 -18.03 -2.37 -12.76
C ASN A 113 -17.42 -1.04 -12.30
N THR A 114 -17.90 -0.47 -11.19
CA THR A 114 -17.39 0.80 -10.62
C THR A 114 -16.76 0.64 -9.23
N ASN A 115 -16.12 -0.50 -8.96
CA ASN A 115 -15.46 -0.77 -7.69
C ASN A 115 -14.19 0.10 -7.54
N GLY A 116 -13.99 0.73 -6.38
CA GLY A 116 -12.83 1.59 -6.10
C GLY A 116 -12.05 1.10 -4.87
N SER A 117 -11.90 1.97 -3.88
CA SER A 117 -11.42 1.62 -2.52
C SER A 117 -12.50 1.66 -1.46
N GLN A 118 -13.71 2.15 -1.78
CA GLN A 118 -14.77 2.17 -0.80
C GLN A 118 -15.31 0.75 -0.56
N PHE A 119 -15.54 0.44 0.71
CA PHE A 119 -16.05 -0.83 1.18
C PHE A 119 -17.10 -0.62 2.25
N PHE A 120 -17.89 -1.64 2.51
CA PHE A 120 -18.78 -1.67 3.67
C PHE A 120 -18.72 -3.02 4.41
N ILE A 121 -19.07 -2.97 5.68
CA ILE A 121 -19.23 -4.13 6.57
C ILE A 121 -20.73 -4.27 6.84
N THR A 122 -21.31 -5.44 6.60
CA THR A 122 -22.72 -5.70 6.90
C THR A 122 -22.96 -5.79 8.41
N LEU A 123 -24.10 -5.29 8.87
CA LEU A 123 -24.56 -5.41 10.27
C LEU A 123 -25.71 -6.43 10.43
N ARG A 124 -26.32 -6.85 9.32
CA ARG A 124 -27.38 -7.84 9.22
C ARG A 124 -27.37 -8.49 7.82
N PRO A 125 -28.21 -9.51 7.56
CA PRO A 125 -28.47 -9.99 6.21
C PRO A 125 -29.09 -8.89 5.32
N CYS A 126 -28.58 -8.77 4.10
CA CYS A 126 -28.80 -7.68 3.16
C CYS A 126 -29.10 -8.18 1.73
N GLU A 127 -29.87 -9.26 1.59
CA GLU A 127 -30.23 -9.96 0.32
C GLU A 127 -30.66 -9.04 -0.85
N HIS A 128 -31.24 -7.88 -0.55
CA HIS A 128 -31.59 -6.85 -1.55
C HIS A 128 -30.38 -6.23 -2.28
N LEU A 129 -29.16 -6.49 -1.81
CA LEU A 129 -27.87 -6.11 -2.41
C LEU A 129 -27.19 -7.25 -3.19
N ASP A 130 -27.76 -8.46 -3.16
CA ASP A 130 -27.25 -9.61 -3.92
C ASP A 130 -27.20 -9.29 -5.41
N GLY A 131 -26.18 -9.82 -6.10
CA GLY A 131 -25.96 -9.54 -7.52
C GLY A 131 -25.49 -8.11 -7.83
N LYS A 132 -25.24 -7.24 -6.84
CA LYS A 132 -24.86 -5.82 -7.05
C LYS A 132 -23.52 -5.42 -6.43
N HIS A 133 -23.07 -6.12 -5.39
CA HIS A 133 -21.85 -5.81 -4.65
C HIS A 133 -20.99 -7.05 -4.48
N VAL A 134 -19.71 -6.96 -4.83
CA VAL A 134 -18.75 -8.07 -4.66
C VAL A 134 -18.50 -8.29 -3.16
N VAL A 135 -18.83 -9.48 -2.66
CA VAL A 135 -18.44 -9.95 -1.33
C VAL A 135 -17.03 -10.54 -1.42
N PHE A 136 -16.07 -10.01 -0.65
CA PHE A 136 -14.66 -10.38 -0.78
C PHE A 136 -13.98 -10.75 0.54
N GLY A 137 -14.72 -10.77 1.64
CA GLY A 137 -14.19 -11.25 2.91
C GLY A 137 -15.24 -11.25 4.02
N LYS A 138 -14.77 -11.51 5.24
CA LYS A 138 -15.58 -11.41 6.46
C LYS A 138 -14.75 -10.99 7.67
N VAL A 139 -15.39 -10.38 8.66
CA VAL A 139 -14.85 -10.16 9.99
C VAL A 139 -14.65 -11.51 10.69
N ILE A 140 -13.46 -11.74 11.22
CA ILE A 140 -13.11 -12.92 12.02
C ILE A 140 -12.77 -12.59 13.48
N ARG A 141 -12.52 -11.31 13.80
CA ARG A 141 -12.38 -10.78 15.18
C ARG A 141 -12.76 -9.30 15.23
N GLY A 142 -13.27 -8.86 16.39
CA GLY A 142 -13.63 -7.47 16.65
C GLY A 142 -15.05 -7.08 16.20
N TYR A 143 -15.91 -8.04 15.89
CA TYR A 143 -17.30 -7.74 15.53
C TYR A 143 -18.06 -7.12 16.71
N ASP A 144 -18.23 -7.87 17.80
CA ASP A 144 -18.98 -7.42 18.98
C ASP A 144 -18.26 -6.28 19.73
N ASP A 145 -16.92 -6.33 19.78
CA ASP A 145 -16.11 -5.37 20.53
C ASP A 145 -15.95 -4.01 19.84
N VAL A 146 -16.03 -3.94 18.51
CA VAL A 146 -15.69 -2.76 17.70
C VAL A 146 -16.76 -2.46 16.67
N VAL A 147 -17.09 -3.39 15.77
CA VAL A 147 -18.07 -3.16 14.68
C VAL A 147 -19.46 -2.82 15.23
N ALA A 148 -19.93 -3.54 16.26
CA ALA A 148 -21.20 -3.24 16.91
C ALA A 148 -21.21 -1.86 17.58
N LYS A 149 -20.13 -1.48 18.28
CA LYS A 149 -20.01 -0.15 18.90
C LYS A 149 -19.94 0.98 17.86
N LEU A 150 -19.35 0.72 16.70
CA LEU A 150 -19.38 1.66 15.57
C LEU A 150 -20.80 1.83 15.00
N ALA A 151 -21.61 0.77 14.97
CA ALA A 151 -23.01 0.82 14.52
C ALA A 151 -23.91 1.66 15.44
N ASP A 152 -23.59 1.71 16.74
CA ASP A 152 -24.29 2.52 17.75
C ASP A 152 -23.80 3.98 17.84
N CYS A 153 -22.80 4.37 17.03
CA CYS A 153 -22.34 5.77 17.01
C CYS A 153 -23.45 6.72 16.52
N PRO A 154 -23.68 7.86 17.20
CA PRO A 154 -24.64 8.87 16.73
C PRO A 154 -24.30 9.40 15.33
N VAL A 155 -25.31 9.51 14.47
CA VAL A 155 -25.20 9.99 13.08
C VAL A 155 -26.12 11.18 12.81
N ASP A 156 -25.79 11.95 11.76
CA ASP A 156 -26.68 12.97 11.19
C ASP A 156 -27.77 12.39 10.29
N GLU A 157 -28.64 13.25 9.76
CA GLU A 157 -29.72 12.90 8.81
C GLU A 157 -29.22 12.21 7.53
N LYS A 158 -27.94 12.39 7.16
CA LYS A 158 -27.28 11.79 5.99
C LYS A 158 -26.51 10.52 6.36
N SER A 159 -26.74 10.01 7.57
CA SER A 159 -26.08 8.83 8.13
C SER A 159 -24.57 8.99 8.31
N ARG A 160 -24.06 10.23 8.41
CA ARG A 160 -22.64 10.51 8.70
C ARG A 160 -22.43 10.53 10.22
N PRO A 161 -21.41 9.85 10.77
CA PRO A 161 -21.10 9.91 12.20
C PRO A 161 -20.85 11.34 12.69
N LEU A 162 -21.47 11.71 13.82
CA LEU A 162 -21.25 13.00 14.50
C LEU A 162 -19.84 13.07 15.11
N SER A 163 -19.37 11.95 15.67
CA SER A 163 -17.98 11.77 16.10
C SER A 163 -17.17 11.12 14.98
N THR A 164 -16.00 11.68 14.65
CA THR A 164 -15.14 11.13 13.59
C THR A 164 -14.71 9.70 13.92
N VAL A 165 -15.16 8.75 13.09
CA VAL A 165 -14.71 7.35 13.09
C VAL A 165 -13.52 7.23 12.13
N LEU A 166 -12.32 7.08 12.69
CA LEU A 166 -11.04 7.05 11.98
C LEU A 166 -10.49 5.61 11.91
N ILE A 167 -9.94 5.22 10.77
CA ILE A 167 -9.03 4.07 10.66
C ILE A 167 -7.63 4.58 11.03
N SER A 168 -7.26 4.46 12.31
CA SER A 168 -6.02 4.99 12.86
C SER A 168 -4.78 4.22 12.38
N ASN A 169 -4.96 2.93 12.08
CA ASN A 169 -3.93 2.07 11.51
C ASN A 169 -4.55 0.90 10.72
N CYS A 170 -3.81 0.30 9.79
CA CYS A 170 -4.30 -0.81 8.98
C CYS A 170 -3.12 -1.63 8.43
N GLY A 171 -3.28 -2.93 8.17
CA GLY A 171 -2.20 -3.74 7.62
C GLY A 171 -2.53 -5.21 7.41
N GLU A 172 -1.55 -5.99 6.95
CA GLU A 172 -1.64 -7.44 6.76
C GLU A 172 -1.07 -8.22 7.97
N LEU A 173 -1.60 -9.42 8.23
CA LEU A 173 -1.19 -10.31 9.31
C LEU A 173 -0.44 -11.53 8.75
N GLU A 174 0.88 -11.41 8.63
CA GLU A 174 1.73 -12.52 8.20
C GLU A 174 1.79 -13.66 9.23
N LEU A 175 1.68 -14.90 8.75
CA LEU A 175 1.97 -16.08 9.57
C LEU A 175 3.47 -16.22 9.77
N ARG A 176 3.89 -16.17 11.04
CA ARG A 176 5.29 -16.31 11.45
C ARG A 176 5.85 -17.67 11.00
N LYS A 177 6.73 -17.69 10.00
CA LYS A 177 7.56 -18.88 9.69
C LYS A 177 8.38 -19.20 10.94
N VAL A 178 8.21 -20.39 11.49
CA VAL A 178 9.07 -20.87 12.59
C VAL A 178 10.48 -21.00 12.02
N ALA A 179 11.43 -20.24 12.56
CA ALA A 179 12.82 -20.39 12.21
C ALA A 179 13.26 -21.82 12.57
N LYS A 180 13.81 -22.56 11.60
CA LYS A 180 14.50 -23.82 11.91
C LYS A 180 15.60 -23.49 12.93
N PRO A 181 15.74 -24.24 14.04
CA PRO A 181 16.88 -24.04 14.93
C PRO A 181 18.15 -24.26 14.13
N ALA A 182 19.09 -23.33 14.21
CA ALA A 182 20.42 -23.54 13.67
C ALA A 182 21.07 -24.67 14.48
N ASN A 183 21.61 -25.68 13.80
CA ASN A 183 22.42 -26.70 14.46
C ASN A 183 23.63 -26.01 15.10
N VAL A 184 23.68 -25.98 16.43
CA VAL A 184 24.88 -25.63 17.15
C VAL A 184 25.86 -26.78 16.99
N SER A 185 26.93 -26.56 16.23
CA SER A 185 28.07 -27.47 16.20
C SER A 185 28.77 -27.41 17.56
N THR A 186 28.58 -28.44 18.39
CA THR A 186 29.44 -28.67 19.55
C THR A 186 30.84 -29.04 19.08
N GLU A 187 31.76 -28.11 19.25
CA GLU A 187 33.20 -28.40 19.25
C GLU A 187 33.53 -29.29 20.46
N GLN A 188 34.22 -30.40 20.23
CA GLN A 188 34.99 -31.11 21.24
C GLN A 188 36.34 -31.49 20.61
N GLU A 189 37.42 -31.06 21.27
CA GLU A 189 38.81 -31.36 20.91
C GLU A 189 39.23 -32.72 21.49
N GLU A 190 40.08 -33.47 20.76
CA GLU A 190 41.14 -34.37 21.25
C GLU A 190 41.73 -35.15 20.05
N ASP A 191 42.92 -35.76 20.12
CA ASP A 191 44.25 -35.15 20.27
C ASP A 191 45.28 -35.97 19.42
N ASN A 192 46.39 -35.34 19.03
CA ASN A 192 47.68 -35.90 18.59
C ASN A 192 47.79 -37.28 17.88
N ARG A 193 48.38 -37.26 16.67
CA ARG A 193 49.64 -38.00 16.34
C ARG A 193 50.21 -37.66 14.94
N ARG A 194 51.48 -37.24 14.89
CA ARG A 194 52.39 -37.24 13.72
C ARG A 194 53.32 -38.48 13.82
N PRO A 195 53.93 -39.05 12.74
CA PRO A 195 54.90 -38.31 11.91
C PRO A 195 55.27 -38.76 10.46
N LYS A 196 55.94 -37.84 9.73
CA LYS A 196 57.07 -38.01 8.75
C LYS A 196 56.90 -38.60 7.31
N LYS A 197 57.30 -37.74 6.35
CA LYS A 197 58.21 -37.94 5.17
C LYS A 197 57.87 -38.88 3.98
N SER A 198 57.76 -38.29 2.77
CA SER A 198 58.67 -38.48 1.59
C SER A 198 58.18 -37.65 0.37
N LYS A 199 58.91 -36.62 -0.10
CA LYS A 199 59.94 -36.57 -1.18
C LYS A 199 59.43 -36.61 -2.65
N ARG A 200 59.67 -35.50 -3.39
CA ARG A 200 59.97 -35.37 -4.86
C ARG A 200 58.88 -35.91 -5.84
N SER A 201 58.77 -35.56 -7.12
CA SER A 201 59.53 -34.75 -8.11
C SER A 201 58.58 -34.48 -9.32
N GLU A 202 58.76 -33.58 -10.31
CA GLU A 202 59.66 -32.44 -10.61
C GLU A 202 58.90 -31.47 -11.60
N SER A 203 59.56 -30.56 -12.34
CA SER A 203 59.01 -29.80 -13.50
C SER A 203 59.61 -30.32 -14.84
N PRO A 204 59.09 -29.96 -16.05
CA PRO A 204 59.54 -28.69 -16.66
C PRO A 204 58.57 -27.95 -17.62
N ASP A 205 59.01 -26.74 -17.93
CA ASP A 205 58.63 -25.72 -18.93
C ASP A 205 58.03 -26.14 -20.29
N SER A 206 57.13 -25.31 -20.85
CA SER A 206 57.23 -24.85 -22.24
C SER A 206 56.28 -23.68 -22.61
N ASP A 207 56.91 -22.68 -23.22
CA ASP A 207 56.39 -21.51 -23.94
C ASP A 207 55.13 -21.72 -24.82
N ARG A 208 54.16 -20.78 -24.78
CA ARG A 208 53.70 -20.09 -26.02
C ARG A 208 52.77 -18.88 -25.80
N LYS A 209 53.16 -17.78 -26.45
CA LYS A 209 52.45 -16.50 -26.59
C LYS A 209 51.05 -16.62 -27.23
N ARG A 210 50.07 -15.83 -26.74
CA ARG A 210 49.09 -15.17 -27.63
C ARG A 210 48.54 -13.84 -27.09
N LYS A 211 48.69 -12.78 -27.88
CA LYS A 211 48.19 -11.42 -27.61
C LYS A 211 46.66 -11.35 -27.75
N LYS A 212 45.99 -10.50 -26.96
CA LYS A 212 44.80 -9.75 -27.44
C LYS A 212 44.69 -8.39 -26.75
N HIS A 213 44.09 -7.43 -27.45
CA HIS A 213 44.24 -5.98 -27.18
C HIS A 213 43.29 -5.46 -26.09
N LYS A 214 43.77 -4.47 -25.33
CA LYS A 214 42.95 -3.60 -24.48
C LYS A 214 43.09 -2.16 -24.99
N LYS A 215 42.16 -1.68 -25.83
CA LYS A 215 42.13 -0.28 -26.28
C LYS A 215 41.44 0.59 -25.22
N ARG A 216 42.13 1.64 -24.77
CA ARG A 216 41.55 2.82 -24.09
C ARG A 216 41.57 3.98 -25.09
N SER A 217 40.46 4.65 -25.29
CA SER A 217 40.36 5.99 -25.90
C SER A 217 39.65 6.86 -24.87
N LYS A 218 40.38 7.70 -24.11
CA LYS A 218 40.84 9.06 -24.47
C LYS A 218 39.68 9.99 -24.80
N LYS A 219 39.56 10.97 -23.90
CA LYS A 219 38.71 12.15 -23.88
C LYS A 219 39.18 13.14 -24.96
N SER A 220 38.25 13.86 -25.58
CA SER A 220 38.52 15.02 -26.44
C SER A 220 37.40 16.02 -26.24
N ASP A 221 37.75 17.26 -25.92
CA ASP A 221 36.83 18.38 -25.74
C ASP A 221 36.31 18.86 -27.11
N PRO A 222 35.09 19.42 -27.22
CA PRO A 222 34.62 20.09 -28.42
C PRO A 222 35.05 21.56 -28.42
N GLU A 223 35.56 22.03 -29.56
CA GLU A 223 35.94 23.42 -29.78
C GLU A 223 34.73 24.35 -29.98
N ASN A 224 34.95 25.63 -29.70
CA ASN A 224 33.99 26.70 -29.89
C ASN A 224 33.98 27.15 -31.35
N THR A 225 32.84 27.06 -32.05
CA THR A 225 32.64 27.67 -33.36
C THR A 225 31.45 28.61 -33.35
N ASP A 226 31.77 29.90 -33.40
CA ASP A 226 30.85 31.02 -33.49
C ASP A 226 30.27 31.11 -34.90
N VAL A 227 28.96 30.92 -35.04
CA VAL A 227 28.23 31.10 -36.31
C VAL A 227 26.97 31.90 -36.01
N THR A 228 27.02 33.18 -36.36
CA THR A 228 25.86 34.07 -36.32
C THR A 228 24.87 33.68 -37.42
N ASP A 229 23.70 33.15 -37.05
CA ASP A 229 22.55 33.11 -37.95
C ASP A 229 21.49 34.13 -37.50
N ARG A 230 21.05 34.96 -38.45
CA ARG A 230 20.07 36.04 -38.22
C ARG A 230 18.72 35.60 -38.79
N THR A 231 18.01 34.75 -38.05
CA THR A 231 16.62 34.42 -38.37
C THR A 231 15.69 35.54 -37.90
N ALA A 232 14.83 36.01 -38.81
CA ALA A 232 13.85 37.07 -38.55
C ALA A 232 12.76 36.59 -37.57
N PRO A 233 12.10 37.50 -36.82
CA PRO A 233 11.02 37.11 -35.93
C PRO A 233 9.84 36.56 -36.73
N VAL A 234 9.58 35.25 -36.58
CA VAL A 234 8.33 34.63 -37.01
C VAL A 234 7.22 35.19 -36.14
N GLN A 235 6.16 35.71 -36.77
CA GLN A 235 4.97 36.13 -36.06
C GLN A 235 4.22 34.86 -35.62
N GLU A 236 4.25 34.55 -34.31
CA GLU A 236 3.43 33.48 -33.73
C GLU A 236 1.96 33.72 -34.10
N THR A 237 1.27 32.66 -34.51
CA THR A 237 -0.17 32.72 -34.72
C THR A 237 -0.91 32.81 -33.38
N GLU A 238 -2.12 33.38 -33.38
CA GLU A 238 -2.92 33.58 -32.16
C GLU A 238 -3.17 32.26 -31.42
N GLU A 239 -3.40 31.17 -32.17
CA GLU A 239 -3.54 29.80 -31.63
C GLU A 239 -2.26 29.25 -31.00
N GLU A 240 -1.07 29.59 -31.52
CA GLU A 240 0.22 29.17 -30.94
C GLU A 240 0.53 29.95 -29.65
N TYR A 241 0.13 31.22 -29.59
CA TYR A 241 0.25 32.06 -28.40
C TYR A 241 -0.61 31.51 -27.25
N ASP A 242 -1.88 31.22 -27.53
CA ASP A 242 -2.81 30.65 -26.55
C ASP A 242 -2.37 29.26 -26.09
N ALA A 243 -1.94 28.40 -27.02
CA ALA A 243 -1.42 27.07 -26.68
C ALA A 243 -0.13 27.10 -25.85
N ARG A 244 0.68 28.17 -25.92
CA ARG A 244 1.79 28.40 -24.97
C ARG A 244 1.25 28.83 -23.61
N LEU A 245 0.29 29.75 -23.57
CA LEU A 245 -0.29 30.25 -22.33
C LEU A 245 -0.91 29.12 -21.50
N GLU A 246 -1.70 28.25 -22.13
CA GLU A 246 -2.31 27.07 -21.47
C GLU A 246 -1.24 26.12 -20.90
N ARG A 247 -0.13 25.89 -21.62
CA ARG A 247 0.97 25.06 -21.12
C ARG A 247 1.65 25.70 -19.91
N GLU A 248 1.91 27.00 -19.94
CA GLU A 248 2.46 27.71 -18.78
C GLU A 248 1.51 27.67 -17.57
N GLU A 249 0.20 27.79 -17.78
CA GLU A 249 -0.78 27.66 -16.69
C GLU A 249 -0.83 26.24 -16.13
N LEU A 250 -0.82 25.22 -16.98
CA LEU A 250 -0.74 23.81 -16.55
C LEU A 250 0.55 23.52 -15.78
N GLU A 251 1.71 23.98 -16.25
CA GLU A 251 2.98 23.85 -15.55
C GLU A 251 2.97 24.58 -14.19
N ARG A 252 2.35 25.77 -14.10
CA ARG A 252 2.16 26.48 -12.81
C ARG A 252 1.26 25.69 -11.86
N ILE A 253 0.16 25.10 -12.36
CA ILE A 253 -0.75 24.27 -11.57
C ILE A 253 -0.04 22.99 -11.08
N GLU A 254 0.74 22.33 -11.93
CA GLU A 254 1.54 21.15 -11.55
C GLU A 254 2.66 21.51 -10.57
N ALA A 255 3.37 22.61 -10.77
CA ALA A 255 4.38 23.10 -9.84
C ALA A 255 3.78 23.44 -8.47
N GLN A 256 2.58 24.01 -8.43
CA GLN A 256 1.85 24.29 -7.19
C GLN A 256 1.43 23.00 -6.48
N LYS A 257 0.79 22.05 -7.20
CA LYS A 257 0.47 20.71 -6.68
C LYS A 257 1.70 19.98 -6.14
N LYS A 258 2.84 20.08 -6.83
CA LYS A 258 4.12 19.47 -6.42
C LYS A 258 4.66 20.08 -5.12
N LYS A 259 4.63 21.41 -4.98
CA LYS A 259 5.01 22.12 -3.73
C LYS A 259 4.10 21.76 -2.56
N ASP A 260 2.79 21.67 -2.78
CA ASP A 260 1.84 21.32 -1.74
C ASP A 260 1.96 19.83 -1.32
N LEU A 261 2.28 18.93 -2.26
CA LEU A 261 2.64 17.54 -1.98
C LEU A 261 3.95 17.42 -1.19
N GLU A 262 4.96 18.24 -1.49
CA GLU A 262 6.25 18.27 -0.77
C GLU A 262 6.07 18.75 0.68
N ARG A 263 5.32 19.84 0.89
CA ARG A 263 4.89 20.30 2.22
C ARG A 263 4.12 19.25 3.01
N LEU A 264 3.25 18.49 2.33
CA LEU A 264 2.51 17.40 2.96
C LEU A 264 3.46 16.29 3.42
N LYS A 265 4.44 15.89 2.59
CA LYS A 265 5.48 14.93 2.96
C LYS A 265 6.31 15.39 4.15
N GLU A 266 6.84 16.62 4.13
CA GLU A 266 7.61 17.17 5.27
C GLU A 266 6.81 17.14 6.58
N ARG A 267 5.52 17.48 6.51
CA ARG A 267 4.65 17.45 7.69
C ARG A 267 4.48 16.02 8.21
N TYR A 268 4.23 15.04 7.34
CA TYR A 268 4.15 13.63 7.72
C TYR A 268 5.47 13.13 8.32
N GLU A 269 6.63 13.53 7.78
CA GLU A 269 7.93 13.12 8.33
C GLU A 269 8.17 13.69 9.75
N ARG A 270 7.83 14.96 10.01
CA ARG A 270 7.89 15.53 11.37
C ARG A 270 6.88 14.89 12.33
N GLU A 271 5.69 14.53 11.85
CA GLU A 271 4.68 13.80 12.64
C GLU A 271 5.09 12.34 12.90
N ALA A 272 5.96 11.75 12.06
CA ALA A 272 6.55 10.42 12.29
C ALA A 272 7.72 10.47 13.29
N GLU A 273 8.63 11.46 13.17
CA GLU A 273 9.80 11.61 14.05
C GLU A 273 9.43 11.98 15.51
N SER A 274 8.27 12.60 15.71
CA SER A 274 7.78 13.00 17.05
C SER A 274 7.00 11.91 17.80
N ARG A 275 6.74 10.74 17.19
CA ARG A 275 5.97 9.65 17.85
C ARG A 275 6.86 8.80 18.76
N PRO A 276 6.54 8.66 20.07
CA PRO A 276 7.29 7.77 20.95
C PRO A 276 7.08 6.30 20.58
N SER A 277 8.18 5.55 20.49
CA SER A 277 8.19 4.12 20.17
C SER A 277 7.51 3.29 21.27
N SER A 278 6.18 3.14 21.16
CA SER A 278 5.31 2.38 22.06
C SER A 278 4.45 1.35 21.32
N GLY A 279 4.85 0.96 20.10
CA GLY A 279 4.19 -0.08 19.31
C GLY A 279 4.55 -1.49 19.77
N GLY A 280 3.87 -2.04 20.79
CA GLY A 280 4.26 -3.34 21.33
C GLY A 280 3.34 -4.02 22.35
N VAL A 281 2.02 -4.05 22.14
CA VAL A 281 1.12 -4.87 22.99
C VAL A 281 1.45 -6.37 22.84
N ARG A 282 2.11 -6.94 23.84
CA ARG A 282 2.42 -8.38 23.92
C ARG A 282 1.18 -9.19 24.31
N LEU A 283 0.39 -9.62 23.34
CA LEU A 283 -0.60 -10.69 23.60
C LEU A 283 0.15 -12.01 23.93
N LYS A 284 -0.22 -12.65 25.05
CA LYS A 284 0.25 -14.00 25.38
C LYS A 284 -0.44 -15.02 24.45
N GLY A 285 0.34 -15.61 23.55
CA GLY A 285 -0.08 -16.73 22.69
C GLY A 285 -0.25 -16.36 21.22
N ARG A 286 0.55 -17.02 20.37
CA ARG A 286 0.52 -17.00 18.88
C ARG A 286 0.97 -15.68 18.19
N GLY A 287 2.28 -15.62 17.88
CA GLY A 287 2.83 -14.78 16.81
C GLY A 287 3.54 -13.48 17.25
N ARG A 288 4.42 -12.97 16.36
CA ARG A 288 4.77 -11.54 16.30
C ARG A 288 4.17 -11.02 15.00
N MET A 289 3.53 -9.85 15.02
CA MET A 289 3.17 -9.13 13.81
C MET A 289 4.43 -8.57 13.15
N MET A 290 4.49 -8.69 11.83
CA MET A 290 5.23 -7.78 10.98
C MET A 290 4.21 -6.77 10.45
N TYR A 291 4.50 -5.49 10.54
CA TYR A 291 3.76 -4.44 9.85
C TYR A 291 4.77 -3.59 9.09
N VAL A 292 4.56 -3.45 7.79
CA VAL A 292 5.25 -2.43 6.99
C VAL A 292 4.42 -1.17 7.15
N ASP A 293 4.90 -0.22 7.95
CA ASP A 293 4.26 1.09 7.99
C ASP A 293 4.44 1.75 6.60
N PRO A 294 3.37 2.25 5.96
CA PRO A 294 3.47 2.95 4.67
C PRO A 294 4.44 4.14 4.71
N GLU A 295 4.71 4.72 5.89
CA GLU A 295 5.74 5.76 6.10
C GLU A 295 7.18 5.24 5.95
N PHE A 296 7.41 3.93 6.11
CA PHE A 296 8.73 3.28 5.93
C PHE A 296 8.91 2.63 4.56
N SER A 297 7.82 2.35 3.83
CA SER A 297 7.88 1.69 2.51
C SER A 297 8.54 2.56 1.42
N SER A 298 8.59 3.88 1.62
CA SER A 298 9.17 4.85 0.67
C SER A 298 10.69 5.08 0.85
N ARG A 299 11.32 4.42 1.84
CA ARG A 299 12.73 4.61 2.23
C ARG A 299 13.66 3.48 1.76
N ARG A 300 13.40 2.87 0.60
CA ARG A 300 14.25 1.86 -0.05
C ARG A 300 14.32 2.04 -1.56
#